data_AF-A0A7C3FAV2-F1
#
_entry.id   AF-A0A7C3FAV2-F1
#
_cell.length_a   1.000
_cell.length_b   1.000
_cell.length_c   1.000
_cell.angle_alpha   90.00
_cell.angle_beta   90.00
_cell.angle_gamma   90.00
#
_symmetry.space_group_name_H-M   'P 1'
#
loop_
_entity.id
_entity.type
_entity.pdbx_description
1 polymer ?
#
loop_
_entity_poly.entity_id
_entity_poly.type
_entity_poly.pdbx_seq_one_letter_code
_entity_poly.pdbx_strand_id
1 'polypeptide(L)'
;MNEHVNGWLMAYYDGELGEHRAKIVAAHLETCATCRAELAKLDALRKVLQEVPQTQELMKPQQFIARVGLMLPDRSNRPSWRRWLSAFWQSIPILLLLSWAFLQTLLILVSLGEIALNLGLGSVIPNGLSNISQPSAIHPLPLSLGLSALIGMMLLSWVASWWIRRQGGNPFQMTE
;
A
#
# COMPACT_ATOMS: atom_id res chain seq x y z
N MET A 1 58.49 25.83 -10.29
CA MET A 1 57.13 25.55 -10.79
C MET A 1 56.28 25.19 -9.58
N ASN A 2 55.83 26.21 -8.83
CA ASN A 2 55.08 26.00 -7.59
C ASN A 2 53.61 25.92 -7.95
N GLU A 3 53.18 24.75 -8.40
CA GLU A 3 51.78 24.47 -8.69
C GLU A 3 51.05 24.46 -7.35
N HIS A 4 50.44 25.59 -7.00
CA HIS A 4 49.67 25.76 -5.77
C HIS A 4 48.59 24.69 -5.70
N VAL A 5 48.42 24.09 -4.51
CA VAL A 5 47.43 23.03 -4.27
C VAL A 5 46.00 23.60 -4.16
N ASN A 6 45.71 24.74 -4.79
CA ASN A 6 44.45 25.49 -4.66
C ASN A 6 43.23 24.65 -5.03
N GLY A 7 43.35 23.68 -5.94
CA GLY A 7 42.28 22.76 -6.28
C GLY A 7 41.87 21.81 -5.14
N TRP A 8 42.74 21.56 -4.17
CA TRP A 8 42.47 20.68 -3.02
C TRP A 8 42.37 21.44 -1.69
N LEU A 9 42.73 22.72 -1.63
CA LEU A 9 42.73 23.50 -0.39
C LEU A 9 41.34 23.60 0.25
N MET A 10 40.28 23.77 -0.57
CA MET A 10 38.89 23.78 -0.08
C MET A 10 38.44 22.42 0.43
N ALA A 11 38.66 21.37 -0.36
CA ALA A 11 38.34 20.00 0.07
C ALA A 11 39.15 19.57 1.32
N TYR A 12 40.35 20.12 1.51
CA TYR A 12 41.12 19.97 2.75
C TYR A 12 40.46 20.67 3.93
N TYR A 13 40.01 21.91 3.74
CA TYR A 13 39.33 22.70 4.77
C TYR A 13 38.00 22.07 5.21
N ASP A 14 37.23 21.53 4.27
CA ASP A 14 35.95 20.85 4.52
C ASP A 14 36.13 19.41 5.06
N GLY A 15 37.35 18.87 5.03
CA GLY A 15 37.66 17.51 5.48
C GLY A 15 37.25 16.40 4.50
N GLU A 16 36.99 16.74 3.24
CA GLU A 16 36.53 15.81 2.19
C GLU A 16 37.67 15.07 1.46
N LEU A 17 38.93 15.41 1.75
CA LEU A 17 40.08 14.72 1.17
C LEU A 17 40.38 13.39 1.84
N GLY A 18 40.66 12.36 1.02
CA GLY A 18 41.24 11.11 1.50
C GLY A 18 42.63 11.30 2.14
N GLU A 19 42.97 10.40 3.06
CA GLU A 19 44.14 10.51 3.96
C GLU A 19 45.47 10.82 3.23
N HIS A 20 45.71 10.17 2.09
CA HIS A 20 46.94 10.38 1.32
C HIS A 20 47.06 11.81 0.77
N ARG A 21 45.97 12.35 0.19
CA ARG A 21 45.96 13.72 -0.35
C ARG A 21 46.00 14.76 0.77
N ALA A 22 45.34 14.49 1.90
CA ALA A 22 45.40 15.37 3.06
C ALA A 22 46.84 15.53 3.60
N LYS A 23 47.64 14.45 3.64
CA LYS A 23 49.07 14.51 4.03
C LYS A 23 49.90 15.37 3.08
N ILE A 24 49.65 15.28 1.77
CA ILE A 24 50.33 16.10 0.76
C ILE A 24 50.01 17.58 0.95
N VAL A 25 48.73 17.93 1.16
CA VAL A 25 48.33 19.32 1.43
C VAL A 25 48.94 19.81 2.75
N ALA A 26 48.94 19.00 3.80
CA ALA A 26 49.54 19.35 5.10
C ALA A 26 51.04 19.67 4.97
N ALA A 27 51.80 18.83 4.27
CA ALA A 27 53.22 19.09 4.00
C ALA A 27 53.43 20.36 3.15
N HIS A 28 52.53 20.65 2.21
CA HIS A 28 52.57 21.90 1.43
C HIS A 28 52.31 23.13 2.29
N LEU A 29 51.40 23.05 3.28
CA LEU A 29 51.09 24.16 4.18
C LEU A 29 52.26 24.55 5.08
N GLU A 30 53.15 23.61 5.43
CA GLU A 30 54.36 23.90 6.20
C GLU A 30 55.33 24.82 5.42
N THR A 31 55.35 24.71 4.09
CA THR A 31 56.31 25.40 3.23
C THR A 31 55.72 26.63 2.52
N CYS A 32 54.42 26.63 2.21
CA CYS A 32 53.77 27.69 1.45
C CYS A 32 53.02 28.70 2.34
N ALA A 33 53.54 29.93 2.44
CA ALA A 33 52.88 31.00 3.18
C ALA A 33 51.56 31.47 2.52
N THR A 34 51.47 31.44 1.19
CA THR A 34 50.28 31.88 0.43
C THR A 34 49.07 31.00 0.74
N CYS A 35 49.22 29.67 0.66
CA CYS A 35 48.12 28.74 0.95
C CYS A 35 47.69 28.80 2.42
N ARG A 36 48.61 29.05 3.36
CA ARG A 36 48.26 29.32 4.77
C ARG A 36 47.44 30.60 4.94
N ALA A 37 47.80 31.67 4.23
CA ALA A 37 47.04 32.91 4.26
C ALA A 37 45.64 32.77 3.67
N GLU A 38 45.48 31.98 2.61
CA GLU A 38 44.16 31.66 2.05
C GLU A 38 43.29 30.87 3.04
N LEU A 39 43.84 29.84 3.68
CA LEU A 39 43.11 29.04 4.68
C LEU A 39 42.69 29.90 5.89
N ALA A 40 43.55 30.83 6.33
CA ALA A 40 43.24 31.78 7.40
C ALA A 40 42.08 32.73 7.03
N LYS A 41 41.96 33.14 5.75
CA LYS A 41 40.82 33.95 5.28
C LYS A 41 39.50 33.17 5.36
N LEU A 42 39.51 31.89 5.02
CA LEU A 42 38.33 31.02 5.12
C LEU A 42 37.91 30.82 6.57
N ASP A 43 38.87 30.62 7.47
CA ASP A 43 38.61 30.52 8.90
C ASP A 43 38.02 31.81 9.48
N ALA A 44 38.53 32.96 9.06
CA ALA A 44 37.98 34.26 9.44
C ALA A 44 36.52 34.43 8.95
N LEU A 45 36.23 34.04 7.69
CA LEU A 45 34.87 34.08 7.15
C LEU A 45 33.92 33.16 7.92
N ARG A 46 34.36 31.93 8.23
CA ARG A 46 33.58 30.98 9.02
C ARG A 46 33.22 31.54 10.38
N LYS A 47 34.16 32.20 11.06
CA LYS A 47 33.92 32.85 12.36
C LYS A 47 32.85 33.93 12.25
N VAL A 48 32.94 34.81 11.25
CA VAL A 48 31.92 35.84 10.99
C VAL A 48 30.55 35.22 10.74
N LEU A 49 30.48 34.13 9.98
CA LEU A 49 29.21 33.42 9.72
C LEU A 49 28.65 32.74 10.99
N GLN A 50 29.51 32.24 11.87
CA GLN A 50 29.12 31.63 13.15
C GLN A 50 28.68 32.66 14.20
N GLU A 51 29.18 33.89 14.10
CA GLU A 51 28.77 35.03 14.92
C GLU A 51 27.35 35.53 14.57
N VAL A 52 26.82 35.15 13.40
CA VAL A 52 25.42 35.44 13.06
C VAL A 52 24.54 34.71 14.07
N PRO A 53 23.69 35.43 14.85
CA PRO A 53 22.83 34.81 15.83
C PRO A 53 21.98 33.75 15.15
N GLN A 54 22.05 32.52 15.67
CA GLN A 54 21.22 31.43 15.18
C GLN A 54 19.77 31.90 15.27
N THR A 55 19.12 31.92 14.13
CA THR A 55 17.80 32.44 13.86
C THR A 55 16.69 31.58 14.48
N GLN A 56 16.87 31.19 15.75
CA GLN A 56 15.87 30.47 16.55
C GLN A 56 14.56 31.26 16.66
N GLU A 57 14.59 32.58 16.39
CA GLU A 57 13.42 33.47 16.41
C GLU A 57 12.75 33.71 15.06
N LEU A 58 13.27 33.20 13.92
CA LEU A 58 12.72 33.63 12.63
C LEU A 58 11.27 33.18 12.38
N MET A 59 10.82 32.06 12.96
CA MET A 59 9.42 31.64 12.88
C MET A 59 9.12 30.48 13.84
N LYS A 60 7.98 30.53 14.52
CA LYS A 60 7.50 29.40 15.32
C LYS A 60 7.15 28.23 14.39
N PRO A 61 7.40 26.96 14.78
CA PRO A 61 7.06 25.79 13.96
C PRO A 61 5.62 25.78 13.45
N GLN A 62 4.69 26.29 14.27
CA GLN A 62 3.27 26.42 13.92
C GLN A 62 3.03 27.39 12.74
N GLN A 63 3.75 28.51 12.69
CA GLN A 63 3.65 29.49 11.60
C GLN A 63 4.26 28.94 10.31
N PHE A 64 5.32 28.14 10.42
CA PHE A 64 5.91 27.44 9.28
C PHE A 64 4.93 26.44 8.68
N ILE A 65 4.32 25.58 9.51
CA ILE A 65 3.33 24.60 9.06
C ILE A 65 2.16 25.29 8.37
N ALA A 66 1.65 26.39 8.94
CA ALA A 66 0.56 27.15 8.33
C ALA A 66 0.95 27.70 6.95
N ARG A 67 2.16 28.26 6.82
CA ARG A 67 2.64 28.83 5.54
C ARG A 67 2.89 27.76 4.48
N VAL A 68 3.49 26.63 4.86
CA VAL A 68 3.70 25.50 3.95
C VAL A 68 2.37 24.85 3.56
N GLY A 69 1.42 24.74 4.50
CA GLY A 69 0.09 24.23 4.26
C GLY A 69 -0.65 25.00 3.16
N LEU A 70 -0.49 26.33 3.11
CA LEU A 70 -1.08 27.17 2.05
C LEU A 70 -0.39 27.02 0.68
N MET A 71 0.86 26.56 0.64
CA MET A 71 1.62 26.37 -0.61
C MET A 71 1.41 24.98 -1.22
N LEU A 72 0.93 24.02 -0.43
CA LEU A 72 0.68 22.67 -0.92
C LEU A 72 -0.60 22.66 -1.78
N PRO A 73 -0.56 22.07 -2.98
CA PRO A 73 -1.77 21.87 -3.76
C PRO A 73 -2.74 21.02 -2.96
N ASP A 74 -4.00 21.43 -2.95
CA ASP A 74 -5.03 20.83 -2.13
C ASP A 74 -5.22 19.34 -2.49
N ARG A 75 -4.66 18.47 -1.66
CA ARG A 75 -4.80 17.01 -1.78
C ARG A 75 -6.23 16.55 -1.45
N SER A 76 -7.06 17.42 -0.88
CA SER A 76 -8.44 17.14 -0.50
C SER A 76 -9.38 17.05 -1.71
N ASN A 77 -8.99 17.57 -2.87
CA ASN A 77 -9.78 17.49 -4.10
C ASN A 77 -9.65 16.12 -4.79
N ARG A 78 -9.79 15.02 -4.03
CA ARG A 78 -10.11 13.74 -4.63
C ARG A 78 -11.58 13.82 -5.07
N PRO A 79 -11.87 13.67 -6.37
CA PRO A 79 -13.23 13.86 -6.87
C PRO A 79 -14.19 12.90 -6.15
N SER A 80 -15.34 13.41 -5.71
CA SER A 80 -16.40 12.65 -5.05
C SER A 80 -16.84 11.41 -5.87
N TRP A 81 -16.68 11.47 -7.20
CA TRP A 81 -16.87 10.34 -8.11
C TRP A 81 -15.96 9.14 -7.80
N ARG A 82 -14.71 9.35 -7.40
CA ARG A 82 -13.80 8.26 -7.01
C ARG A 82 -14.30 7.53 -5.77
N ARG A 83 -14.99 8.23 -4.86
CA ARG A 83 -15.59 7.64 -3.67
C ARG A 83 -16.79 6.76 -4.04
N TRP A 84 -17.66 7.24 -4.94
CA TRP A 84 -18.76 6.45 -5.49
C TRP A 84 -18.30 5.23 -6.29
N LEU A 85 -17.27 5.38 -7.14
CA LEU A 85 -16.69 4.27 -7.89
C LEU A 85 -16.03 3.24 -6.97
N SER A 86 -15.41 3.69 -5.87
CA SER A 86 -14.85 2.79 -4.85
C SER A 86 -15.94 2.02 -4.09
N ALA A 87 -17.12 2.63 -3.89
CA ALA A 87 -18.27 1.98 -3.28
C ALA A 87 -18.87 0.93 -4.23
N PHE A 88 -18.92 1.22 -5.52
CA PHE A 88 -19.35 0.25 -6.53
C PHE A 88 -18.41 -0.97 -6.61
N TRP A 89 -17.10 -0.74 -6.56
CA TRP A 89 -16.12 -1.82 -6.46
C TRP A 89 -16.20 -2.61 -5.14
N GLN A 90 -16.79 -2.03 -4.08
CA GLN A 90 -17.05 -2.75 -2.82
C GLN A 90 -18.24 -3.70 -2.91
N SER A 91 -19.23 -3.43 -3.76
CA SER A 91 -20.41 -4.29 -3.88
C SER A 91 -20.17 -5.57 -4.67
N ILE A 92 -19.12 -5.63 -5.50
CA ILE A 92 -18.77 -6.82 -6.31
C ILE A 92 -18.72 -8.12 -5.48
N PRO A 93 -17.96 -8.22 -4.35
CA PRO A 93 -17.93 -9.43 -3.54
C PRO A 93 -19.30 -9.82 -2.95
N ILE A 94 -20.08 -8.83 -2.52
CA ILE A 94 -21.40 -9.05 -1.92
C ILE A 94 -22.38 -9.58 -2.97
N LEU A 95 -22.37 -8.97 -4.17
CA LEU A 95 -23.20 -9.38 -5.29
C LEU A 95 -22.86 -10.81 -5.77
N LEU A 96 -21.56 -11.13 -5.81
CA LEU A 96 -21.08 -12.46 -6.19
C LEU A 96 -21.55 -13.54 -5.20
N LEU A 97 -21.48 -13.27 -3.89
CA LEU A 97 -21.99 -14.17 -2.85
C LEU A 97 -23.52 -14.34 -2.92
N LEU A 98 -24.27 -13.26 -3.11
CA LEU A 98 -25.72 -13.28 -3.29
C LEU A 98 -26.12 -14.11 -4.51
N SER A 99 -25.47 -13.87 -5.65
CA SER A 99 -25.72 -14.62 -6.89
C SER A 99 -25.41 -16.10 -6.71
N TRP A 100 -24.31 -16.44 -6.03
CA TRP A 100 -23.93 -17.82 -5.74
C TRP A 100 -24.97 -18.53 -4.84
N ALA A 101 -25.35 -17.90 -3.74
CA ALA A 101 -26.33 -18.45 -2.80
C ALA A 101 -27.70 -18.68 -3.45
N PHE A 102 -28.13 -17.75 -4.31
CA PHE A 102 -29.36 -17.88 -5.08
C PHE A 102 -29.33 -19.10 -6.01
N LEU A 103 -28.24 -19.26 -6.76
CA LEU A 103 -28.08 -20.39 -7.68
C LEU A 103 -28.07 -21.74 -6.92
N GLN A 104 -27.44 -21.78 -5.75
CA GLN A 104 -27.46 -22.96 -4.88
C GLN A 104 -28.87 -23.30 -4.38
N THR A 105 -29.65 -22.28 -4.01
CA THR A 105 -31.02 -22.49 -3.51
C THR A 105 -31.92 -23.10 -4.60
N LEU A 106 -31.79 -22.63 -5.84
CA LEU A 106 -32.50 -23.20 -6.98
C LEU A 106 -32.11 -24.66 -7.23
N LEU A 107 -30.80 -24.97 -7.20
CA LEU A 107 -30.32 -26.34 -7.40
C LEU A 107 -30.85 -27.29 -6.32
N ILE A 108 -30.83 -26.87 -5.05
CA ILE A 108 -31.35 -27.67 -3.92
C ILE A 108 -32.84 -27.94 -4.13
N LEU A 109 -33.65 -26.94 -4.51
CA LEU A 109 -35.08 -27.12 -4.75
C LEU A 109 -35.37 -28.12 -5.88
N VAL A 110 -34.64 -28.03 -6.99
CA VAL A 110 -34.77 -28.97 -8.12
C VAL A 110 -34.41 -30.38 -7.67
N SER A 111 -33.28 -30.55 -6.98
CA SER A 111 -32.86 -31.88 -6.49
C SER A 111 -33.83 -32.46 -5.47
N LEU A 112 -34.40 -31.64 -4.57
CA LEU A 112 -35.39 -32.08 -3.60
C LEU A 112 -36.68 -32.54 -4.29
N GLY A 113 -37.09 -31.84 -5.35
CA GLY A 113 -38.25 -32.20 -6.17
C GLY A 113 -38.05 -33.55 -6.87
N GLU A 114 -36.88 -33.78 -7.46
CA GLU A 114 -36.56 -35.07 -8.08
C GLU A 114 -36.56 -36.22 -7.06
N ILE A 115 -36.01 -36.02 -5.85
CA ILE A 115 -36.03 -37.00 -4.77
C ILE A 115 -37.47 -37.29 -4.31
N ALA A 116 -38.30 -36.26 -4.14
CA ALA A 116 -39.69 -36.42 -3.71
C ALA A 116 -40.52 -37.22 -4.73
N LEU A 117 -40.30 -36.98 -6.02
CA LEU A 117 -40.90 -37.76 -7.11
C LEU A 117 -40.41 -39.22 -7.11
N ASN A 118 -39.12 -39.44 -6.87
CA ASN A 118 -38.52 -40.78 -6.83
C ASN A 118 -38.96 -41.60 -5.60
N LEU A 119 -39.19 -40.96 -4.46
CA LEU A 119 -39.72 -41.57 -3.24
C LEU A 119 -41.23 -41.86 -3.31
N GLY A 120 -41.91 -41.52 -4.41
CA GLY A 120 -43.34 -41.78 -4.59
C GLY A 120 -44.25 -40.87 -3.78
N LEU A 121 -43.74 -39.76 -3.22
CA LEU A 121 -44.55 -38.77 -2.49
C LEU A 121 -45.45 -37.92 -3.42
N GLY A 122 -45.32 -38.08 -4.74
CA GLY A 122 -46.12 -37.40 -5.76
C GLY A 122 -46.95 -38.33 -6.66
N SER A 123 -47.08 -39.63 -6.35
CA SER A 123 -47.80 -40.58 -7.21
C SER A 123 -49.32 -40.53 -7.02
N VAL A 124 -49.95 -39.49 -7.59
CA VAL A 124 -51.28 -39.61 -8.19
C VAL A 124 -51.09 -39.71 -9.70
N ILE A 125 -50.40 -40.76 -10.15
CA ILE A 125 -50.33 -41.12 -11.57
C ILE A 125 -51.18 -42.38 -11.76
N PRO A 126 -52.29 -42.33 -12.52
CA PRO A 126 -53.09 -43.53 -12.80
C PRO A 126 -52.22 -44.56 -13.52
N ASN A 127 -52.44 -45.83 -13.17
CA ASN A 127 -51.62 -47.04 -13.43
C ASN A 127 -51.25 -47.39 -14.89
N GLY A 128 -51.08 -46.43 -15.80
CA GLY A 128 -50.90 -46.65 -17.24
C GLY A 128 -49.49 -46.47 -17.81
N LEU A 129 -48.50 -46.01 -17.04
CA LEU A 129 -47.16 -45.66 -17.57
C LEU A 129 -46.00 -46.18 -16.70
N SER A 130 -46.09 -47.41 -16.20
CA SER A 130 -45.12 -47.98 -15.26
C SER A 130 -43.81 -48.53 -15.88
N ASN A 131 -43.46 -48.15 -17.11
CA ASN A 131 -42.30 -48.73 -17.79
C ASN A 131 -41.36 -47.72 -18.46
N ILE A 132 -41.15 -46.56 -17.82
CA ILE A 132 -40.01 -45.72 -18.13
C ILE A 132 -38.89 -46.16 -17.19
N SER A 133 -37.90 -46.83 -17.75
CA SER A 133 -36.68 -47.24 -17.08
C SER A 133 -36.19 -46.11 -16.17
N GLN A 134 -36.20 -46.33 -14.86
CA GLN A 134 -35.56 -45.40 -13.94
C GLN A 134 -34.07 -45.38 -14.31
N PRO A 135 -33.51 -44.27 -14.84
CA PRO A 135 -32.07 -44.15 -14.83
C PRO A 135 -31.67 -44.25 -13.36
N SER A 136 -30.72 -45.13 -13.04
CA SER A 136 -30.06 -45.16 -11.74
C SER A 136 -29.34 -43.83 -11.59
N ALA A 137 -30.10 -42.82 -11.20
CA ALA A 137 -29.59 -41.50 -10.92
C ALA A 137 -28.85 -41.62 -9.59
N ILE A 138 -27.60 -42.04 -9.69
CA ILE A 138 -26.56 -41.66 -8.73
C ILE A 138 -26.49 -40.14 -8.88
N HIS A 139 -27.45 -39.43 -8.29
CA HIS A 139 -27.43 -37.97 -8.26
C HIS A 139 -26.17 -37.62 -7.45
N PRO A 140 -25.18 -36.90 -8.03
CA PRO A 140 -23.97 -36.52 -7.32
C PRO A 140 -24.23 -35.40 -6.30
N LEU A 141 -25.42 -35.37 -5.70
CA LEU A 141 -25.88 -34.48 -4.64
C LEU A 141 -24.82 -34.20 -3.57
N PRO A 142 -24.16 -35.22 -2.96
CA PRO A 142 -23.15 -34.95 -1.93
C PRO A 142 -21.88 -34.33 -2.52
N LEU A 143 -21.54 -34.62 -3.78
CA LEU A 143 -20.34 -34.12 -4.45
C LEU A 143 -20.55 -32.68 -4.93
N SER A 144 -21.75 -32.33 -5.41
CA SER A 144 -22.14 -30.96 -5.77
C SER A 144 -22.28 -30.06 -4.55
N LEU A 145 -22.81 -30.58 -3.42
CA LEU A 145 -22.88 -29.85 -2.14
C LEU A 145 -21.50 -29.65 -1.51
N GLY A 146 -20.62 -30.66 -1.59
CA GLY A 146 -19.25 -30.57 -1.10
C GLY A 146 -18.41 -29.55 -1.88
N LEU A 147 -18.49 -29.58 -3.22
CA LEU A 147 -17.81 -28.61 -4.08
C LEU A 147 -18.36 -27.19 -3.84
N SER A 148 -19.67 -27.06 -3.64
CA SER A 148 -20.28 -25.75 -3.43
C SER A 148 -19.94 -25.14 -2.07
N ALA A 149 -19.88 -25.95 -1.02
CA ALA A 149 -19.42 -25.54 0.30
C ALA A 149 -17.95 -25.08 0.26
N LEU A 150 -17.08 -25.79 -0.47
CA LEU A 150 -15.68 -25.41 -0.68
C LEU A 150 -15.55 -24.06 -1.39
N ILE A 151 -16.29 -23.86 -2.48
CA ILE A 151 -16.32 -22.59 -3.22
C ILE A 151 -16.87 -21.47 -2.33
N GLY A 152 -17.94 -21.73 -1.57
CA GLY A 152 -18.52 -20.79 -0.62
C GLY A 152 -17.53 -20.37 0.47
N MET A 153 -16.84 -21.32 1.10
CA MET A 153 -15.80 -21.04 2.10
C MET A 153 -14.62 -20.27 1.51
N MET A 154 -14.21 -20.60 0.28
CA MET A 154 -13.13 -19.89 -0.40
C MET A 154 -13.52 -18.44 -0.72
N LEU A 155 -14.76 -18.20 -1.18
CA LEU A 155 -15.31 -16.86 -1.41
C LEU A 155 -15.42 -16.07 -0.11
N LEU A 156 -15.96 -16.67 0.96
CA LEU A 156 -16.07 -16.00 2.27
C LEU A 156 -14.70 -15.66 2.86
N SER A 157 -13.72 -16.57 2.74
CA SER A 157 -12.33 -16.34 3.16
C SER A 157 -11.67 -15.22 2.36
N TRP A 158 -11.92 -15.16 1.05
CA TRP A 158 -11.44 -14.09 0.19
C TRP A 158 -12.05 -12.73 0.57
N VAL A 159 -13.36 -12.67 0.82
CA VAL A 159 -14.05 -11.45 1.27
C VAL A 159 -13.56 -11.00 2.64
N ALA A 160 -13.41 -11.92 3.59
CA ALA A 160 -12.86 -11.63 4.92
C ALA A 160 -11.43 -11.06 4.82
N SER A 161 -10.58 -11.69 4.00
CA SER A 161 -9.20 -11.24 3.78
C SER A 161 -9.12 -9.87 3.09
N TRP A 162 -10.02 -9.61 2.14
CA TRP A 162 -10.14 -8.30 1.50
C TRP A 162 -10.61 -7.23 2.49
N TRP A 163 -11.56 -7.56 3.38
CA TRP A 163 -12.07 -6.64 4.39
C TRP A 163 -11.03 -6.28 5.45
N ILE A 164 -10.19 -7.25 5.87
CA ILE A 164 -9.06 -7.05 6.78
C ILE A 164 -7.99 -6.15 6.14
N ARG A 165 -7.59 -6.42 4.90
CA ARG A 165 -6.58 -5.63 4.19
C ARG A 165 -7.02 -4.18 3.96
N ARG A 166 -8.31 -3.93 3.81
CA ARG A 166 -8.84 -2.58 3.64
C ARG A 166 -8.87 -1.78 4.94
N GLN A 167 -9.09 -2.43 6.09
CA GLN A 167 -9.02 -1.77 7.41
C GLN A 167 -7.59 -1.45 7.84
N GLY A 168 -6.61 -2.27 7.46
CA GLY A 168 -5.19 -1.98 7.69
C GLY A 168 -4.63 -0.76 6.96
N GLY A 169 -5.43 -0.09 6.12
CA GLY A 169 -5.06 1.09 5.35
C GLY A 169 -5.12 2.43 6.08
N ASN A 170 -5.46 2.48 7.38
CA ASN A 170 -5.42 3.71 8.18
C ASN A 170 -4.63 3.52 9.49
N PRO A 171 -3.29 3.40 9.44
CA PRO A 171 -2.45 3.39 10.64
C PRO A 171 -2.20 4.79 11.23
N PHE A 172 -2.85 5.85 10.75
CA PHE A 172 -2.62 7.22 11.22
C PHE A 172 -3.92 7.98 11.50
N GLN A 173 -4.70 7.49 12.44
CA GLN A 173 -5.44 8.36 13.34
C GLN A 173 -4.87 8.12 14.73
N MET A 174 -3.73 8.77 15.00
CA MET A 174 -3.29 8.99 16.37
C MET A 174 -4.28 9.96 16.98
N THR A 175 -5.05 9.42 17.91
CA THR A 175 -5.84 10.12 18.91
C THR A 175 -5.05 11.27 19.51
N GLU A 176 -5.67 12.45 19.51
CA GLU A 176 -5.39 13.55 20.43
C GLU A 176 -5.51 13.12 21.90
#